data_AF-A0A5B0D2Q3-F1
#
_entry.id   AF-A0A5B0D2Q3-F1
#
_cell.length_a   1.000
_cell.length_b   1.000
_cell.length_c   1.000
_cell.angle_alpha   90.00
_cell.angle_beta   90.00
_cell.angle_gamma   90.00
#
_symmetry.space_group_name_H-M   'P 1'
#
loop_
_entity.id
_entity.type
_entity.pdbx_description
1 polymer ?
#
loop_
_entity_poly.entity_id
_entity_poly.type
_entity_poly.pdbx_seq_one_letter_code
_entity_poly.pdbx_strand_id
1 'polypeptide(L)'
;MTMYESSAYPVWPVHEQTLVFDVNHNRQVCAFDERVVLPVGATIELYDEDKNAHGTATVVGVRMLNGNAKIKNQICLDVEADKRWWDAHPVRGL
;
A
#
# COMPACT_ATOMS: atom_id res chain seq x y z
N MET A 1 2.72 13.32 -37.35
CA MET A 1 2.67 13.07 -35.89
C MET A 1 1.21 12.90 -35.52
N THR A 2 0.72 11.66 -35.53
CA THR A 2 -0.68 11.33 -35.30
C THR A 2 -1.01 11.56 -33.83
N MET A 3 -1.91 12.52 -33.57
CA MET A 3 -2.55 12.69 -32.27
C MET A 3 -3.35 11.41 -32.00
N TYR A 4 -2.84 10.57 -31.09
CA TYR A 4 -3.64 9.49 -30.53
C TYR A 4 -4.82 10.14 -29.81
N GLU A 5 -6.02 9.95 -30.35
CA GLU A 5 -7.27 10.28 -29.70
C GLU A 5 -7.21 9.74 -28.27
N SER A 6 -7.36 10.65 -27.30
CA SER A 6 -7.50 10.26 -25.91
C SER A 6 -8.87 9.61 -25.75
N SER A 7 -8.97 8.34 -26.12
CA SER A 7 -10.08 7.52 -25.65
C SER A 7 -10.10 7.65 -24.12
N ALA A 8 -11.26 8.03 -23.62
CA ALA A 8 -11.51 8.31 -22.22
C ALA A 8 -11.31 7.02 -21.42
N TYR A 9 -10.08 6.74 -21.02
CA TYR A 9 -9.83 5.82 -19.94
C TYR A 9 -10.48 6.43 -18.70
N PRO A 10 -11.30 5.68 -17.94
CA PRO A 10 -11.82 6.18 -16.68
C PRO A 10 -10.65 6.41 -15.74
N VAL A 11 -10.17 7.65 -15.69
CA VAL A 11 -9.19 8.10 -14.71
C VAL A 11 -9.99 8.36 -13.45
N TRP A 12 -10.30 7.29 -12.72
CA TRP A 12 -10.71 7.45 -11.33
C TRP A 12 -9.66 8.32 -10.64
N PRO A 13 -10.04 9.36 -9.89
CA PRO A 13 -9.06 10.19 -9.21
C PRO A 13 -8.22 9.29 -8.30
N VAL A 14 -6.99 9.01 -8.73
CA VAL A 14 -6.05 8.25 -7.91
C VAL A 14 -5.67 9.18 -6.78
N HIS A 15 -6.22 8.91 -5.60
CA HIS A 15 -5.86 9.61 -4.38
C HIS A 15 -4.34 9.48 -4.18
N GLU A 16 -3.69 10.58 -3.82
CA GLU A 16 -2.30 10.53 -3.41
C GLU A 16 -2.25 9.75 -2.10
N GLN A 17 -1.75 8.53 -2.16
CA GLN A 17 -1.77 7.60 -1.03
C GLN A 17 -0.42 6.93 -0.91
N THR A 18 -0.07 6.62 0.33
CA THR A 18 1.05 5.75 0.63
C THR A 18 0.52 4.34 0.78
N LEU A 19 0.99 3.43 -0.06
CA LEU A 19 0.56 2.04 -0.03
C LEU A 19 1.49 1.24 0.90
N VAL A 20 0.94 0.36 1.72
CA VAL A 20 1.73 -0.40 2.69
C VAL A 20 1.60 -1.89 2.41
N PHE A 21 2.73 -2.56 2.13
CA PHE A 21 2.79 -3.96 1.72
C PHE A 21 3.58 -4.79 2.71
N ASP A 22 3.01 -5.90 3.16
CA ASP A 22 3.76 -6.92 3.88
C ASP A 22 4.58 -7.76 2.90
N VAL A 23 5.90 -7.78 3.10
CA VAL A 23 6.84 -8.47 2.21
C VAL A 23 6.82 -9.99 2.36
N ASN A 24 6.51 -10.50 3.55
CA ASN A 24 6.49 -11.94 3.82
C ASN A 24 5.24 -12.60 3.25
N HIS A 25 4.14 -11.85 3.18
CA HIS A 25 2.85 -12.33 2.69
C HIS A 25 2.49 -11.81 1.29
N ASN A 26 3.34 -10.97 0.69
CA ASN A 26 3.14 -10.35 -0.63
C ASN A 26 1.75 -9.70 -0.78
N ARG A 27 1.32 -8.95 0.25
CA ARG A 27 -0.04 -8.41 0.30
C ARG A 27 -0.08 -7.01 0.88
N GLN A 28 -0.93 -6.16 0.33
CA GLN A 28 -1.20 -4.84 0.89
C GLN A 28 -1.96 -4.99 2.22
N VAL A 29 -1.49 -4.31 3.27
CA VAL A 29 -2.09 -4.35 4.61
C VAL A 29 -2.87 -3.09 4.96
N CYS A 30 -2.46 -1.93 4.46
CA CYS A 30 -3.22 -0.68 4.60
C CYS A 30 -2.79 0.34 3.53
N ALA A 31 -3.38 1.54 3.61
CA ALA A 31 -2.91 2.72 2.92
C ALA A 31 -3.03 3.93 3.86
N PHE A 32 -2.12 4.89 3.73
CA PHE A 32 -2.28 6.20 4.34
C PHE A 32 -2.82 7.17 3.29
N ASP A 33 -3.76 7.99 3.71
CA ASP A 33 -4.09 9.18 2.95
C ASP A 33 -2.87 10.09 2.91
N GLU A 34 -2.61 10.68 1.75
CA GLU A 34 -1.44 11.49 1.45
C GLU A 34 -0.12 10.70 1.34
N ARG A 35 0.94 11.47 1.04
CA ARG A 35 2.30 10.96 0.83
C ARG A 35 3.09 11.02 2.13
N VAL A 36 3.14 9.90 2.81
CA VAL A 36 3.86 9.69 4.07
C VAL A 36 5.09 8.84 3.77
N VAL A 37 6.26 9.36 4.15
CA VAL A 37 7.51 8.58 4.14
C VAL A 37 7.89 8.31 5.57
N LEU A 38 7.95 7.03 5.94
CA LEU A 38 8.41 6.59 7.24
C LEU A 38 9.83 6.01 7.12
N PRO A 39 10.71 6.22 8.11
CA PRO A 39 12.04 5.64 8.09
C PRO A 39 11.97 4.12 8.27
N VAL A 40 12.95 3.41 7.69
CA VAL A 40 13.16 1.99 7.98
C VAL A 40 13.39 1.81 9.48
N GLY A 41 12.76 0.80 10.06
CA GLY A 41 12.70 0.54 11.50
C GLY A 41 11.53 1.23 12.22
N ALA A 42 10.78 2.11 11.55
CA ALA A 42 9.56 2.67 12.14
C ALA A 42 8.51 1.58 12.34
N THR A 43 7.81 1.65 13.48
CA THR A 43 6.64 0.82 13.74
C THR A 43 5.38 1.60 13.41
N ILE A 44 4.44 0.95 12.72
CA ILE A 44 3.09 1.47 12.46
C ILE A 44 2.06 0.57 13.13
N GLU A 45 0.96 1.19 13.56
CA GLU A 45 -0.22 0.47 14.04
C GLU A 45 -1.13 0.12 12.85
N LEU A 46 -1.66 -1.10 12.87
CA LEU A 46 -2.62 -1.61 11.90
C LEU A 46 -3.95 -1.87 12.60
N TYR A 47 -5.04 -1.49 11.95
CA TYR A 47 -6.39 -1.70 12.43
C TYR A 47 -7.31 -2.11 11.27
N ASP A 48 -8.05 -3.20 11.46
CA ASP A 48 -9.14 -3.64 10.57
C ASP A 48 -10.43 -3.61 11.40
N GLU A 49 -11.32 -2.68 11.08
CA GLU A 49 -12.60 -2.49 11.77
C GLU A 49 -13.56 -3.66 11.54
N ASP A 50 -13.63 -4.21 10.33
CA ASP A 50 -14.56 -5.30 9.97
C ASP A 50 -14.29 -6.57 10.78
N LYS A 51 -13.02 -6.79 11.11
CA LYS A 51 -12.57 -7.94 11.90
C LYS A 51 -12.27 -7.61 13.36
N ASN A 52 -12.39 -6.33 13.74
CA ASN A 52 -11.96 -5.81 15.03
C ASN A 52 -10.54 -6.29 15.39
N ALA A 53 -9.62 -6.20 14.43
CA ALA A 53 -8.27 -6.74 14.54
C ALA A 53 -7.24 -5.61 14.66
N HIS A 54 -6.29 -5.79 15.58
CA HIS A 54 -5.17 -4.88 15.80
C HIS A 54 -3.86 -5.62 15.61
N GLY A 55 -2.90 -4.95 14.98
CA GLY A 55 -1.54 -5.44 14.84
C GLY A 55 -0.55 -4.29 14.70
N THR A 56 0.71 -4.65 14.60
CA THR A 56 1.80 -3.72 14.30
C THR A 56 2.58 -4.21 13.09
N ALA A 57 3.20 -3.27 12.39
CA ALA A 57 4.09 -3.56 11.27
C ALA A 57 5.37 -2.73 11.41
N THR A 58 6.51 -3.34 11.10
CA THR A 58 7.80 -2.63 11.07
C THR A 58 8.18 -2.34 9.63
N VAL A 59 8.52 -1.08 9.33
CA VAL A 59 8.98 -0.66 8.01
C VAL A 59 10.37 -1.26 7.76
N VAL A 60 10.49 -2.05 6.70
CA VAL A 60 11.75 -2.68 6.29
C VAL A 60 12.27 -2.12 4.96
N GLY A 61 11.43 -1.40 4.22
CA GLY A 61 11.82 -0.77 2.96
C GLY A 61 10.89 0.36 2.55
N VAL A 62 11.41 1.23 1.68
CA VAL A 62 10.64 2.29 1.04
C VAL A 62 10.91 2.23 -0.46
N ARG A 63 9.84 2.14 -1.25
CA ARG A 63 9.90 2.10 -2.72
C ARG A 63 9.06 3.22 -3.30
N MET A 64 9.39 3.57 -4.54
CA MET A 64 8.58 4.45 -5.37
C MET A 64 8.05 3.66 -6.55
N LEU A 65 6.73 3.61 -6.70
CA LEU A 65 6.11 3.17 -7.93
C LEU A 65 6.05 4.36 -8.88
N ASN A 66 6.87 4.29 -9.93
CA ASN A 66 6.93 5.34 -10.92
C ASN A 66 5.64 5.35 -11.74
N GLY A 67 4.93 6.46 -11.67
CA GLY A 67 3.74 6.73 -12.48
C GLY A 67 4.12 7.25 -13.86
N ASN A 68 3.16 7.92 -14.51
CA ASN A 68 3.34 8.55 -15.81
C ASN A 68 2.55 9.88 -15.88
N ALA A 69 2.46 10.51 -17.05
CA ALA A 69 1.74 11.77 -17.23
C ALA A 69 0.25 11.75 -16.81
N LYS A 70 -0.35 10.56 -16.64
CA LYS A 70 -1.75 10.36 -16.26
C LYS A 70 -1.92 9.69 -14.89
N ILE A 71 -0.89 9.00 -14.39
CA ILE A 71 -0.91 8.25 -13.14
C ILE A 71 0.14 8.84 -12.23
N LYS A 72 -0.24 9.33 -11.05
CA LYS A 72 0.72 9.90 -10.10
C LYS A 72 1.66 8.80 -9.56
N ASN A 73 2.91 9.17 -9.29
CA ASN A 73 3.84 8.31 -8.56
C ASN A 73 3.25 7.97 -7.20
N GLN A 74 3.46 6.74 -6.74
CA GLN A 74 3.04 6.30 -5.41
C GLN A 74 4.25 5.94 -4.55
N ILE A 75 4.12 6.25 -3.26
CA ILE A 75 5.07 5.82 -2.23
C ILE A 75 4.58 4.47 -1.73
N CYS A 76 5.48 3.51 -1.63
CA CYS A 76 5.20 2.21 -1.06
C CYS A 76 6.10 1.97 0.15
N LEU A 77 5.49 1.65 1.29
CA LEU A 77 6.20 1.16 2.46
C LEU A 77 6.15 -0.36 2.44
N ASP A 78 7.32 -0.97 2.42
CA ASP A 78 7.46 -2.40 2.61
C ASP A 78 7.61 -2.65 4.12
N VAL A 79 6.77 -3.52 4.65
CA VAL A 79 6.69 -3.80 6.08
C VAL A 79 6.74 -5.29 6.37
N GLU A 80 7.04 -5.61 7.62
CA GLU A 80 6.79 -6.91 8.23
C GLU A 80 5.70 -6.73 9.28
N ALA A 81 4.47 -7.18 8.97
CA ALA A 81 3.40 -7.18 9.95
C ALA A 81 3.56 -8.37 10.91
N ASP A 82 3.19 -8.12 12.16
CA ASP A 82 3.28 -9.15 13.19
C ASP A 82 2.34 -10.34 12.90
N LYS A 83 2.63 -11.47 13.56
CA LYS A 83 1.83 -12.68 13.43
C LYS A 83 0.37 -12.44 13.83
N ARG A 84 0.12 -11.57 14.82
CA ARG A 84 -1.22 -11.29 15.35
C ARG A 84 -2.13 -10.68 14.28
N TRP A 85 -1.59 -9.79 13.45
CA TRP A 85 -2.30 -9.26 12.28
C TRP A 85 -2.75 -10.39 11.35
N TRP A 86 -1.84 -11.28 10.99
CA TRP A 86 -2.11 -12.37 10.05
C TRP A 86 -2.99 -13.49 10.61
N ASP A 87 -3.00 -13.71 11.92
CA ASP A 87 -3.92 -14.63 12.58
C ASP A 87 -5.39 -14.22 12.35
N ALA A 88 -5.67 -12.92 12.27
CA ALA A 88 -6.99 -12.39 11.89
C ALA A 88 -7.20 -12.29 10.37
N HIS A 89 -6.13 -12.47 9.57
CA HIS A 89 -6.12 -12.34 8.12
C HIS A 89 -5.61 -13.61 7.43
N PRO A 90 -6.15 -14.81 7.74
CA PRO A 90 -5.63 -16.04 7.19
C PRO A 90 -5.66 -15.98 5.65
N VAL A 91 -4.50 -16.21 5.04
CA VAL A 91 -4.39 -16.32 3.59
C VAL A 91 -5.13 -17.58 3.17
N ARG A 92 -6.26 -17.43 2.48
CA ARG A 92 -7.00 -18.57 1.94
C ARG A 92 -6.35 -19.01 0.63
N GLY A 93 -5.71 -20.17 0.67
CA GLY A 93 -5.27 -20.91 -0.52
C GLY A 93 -3.94 -20.45 -1.11
N LEU A 94 -2.92 -21.30 -0.95
CA LEU A 94 -2.12 -21.75 -2.09
C LEU A 94 -2.69 -23.09 -2.55
#